data_AF-A0A7X6V2N4-F1
#
_entry.id   AF-A0A7X6V2N4-F1
#
_cell.length_a   1.000
_cell.length_b   1.000
_cell.length_c   1.000
_cell.angle_alpha   90.00
_cell.angle_beta   90.00
_cell.angle_gamma   90.00
#
_symmetry.space_group_name_H-M   'P 1'
#
loop_
_entity.id
_entity.type
_entity.pdbx_description
1 polymer ?
#
loop_
_entity_poly.entity_id
_entity_poly.type
_entity_poly.pdbx_seq_one_letter_code
_entity_poly.pdbx_strand_id
1 'polypeptide(L)'
;MTPQKVRWKGQSGRIYDYEVHPIGTAFNAKPGNYIFAALSGGMWKACYIGQTENLHDRLANHEKEPCAKRYGATHIHAHVTRGGEAARKAEEEDLIRLHRPPCNDQLK
;
A
#
# COMPACT_ATOMS: atom_id res chain seq x y z
N MET A 1 3.50 -22.23 -4.09
CA MET A 1 4.40 -21.28 -3.41
C MET A 1 3.54 -20.32 -2.62
N THR A 2 3.84 -20.09 -1.34
CA THR A 2 3.09 -19.13 -0.51
C THR A 2 3.54 -17.71 -0.87
N PRO A 3 2.64 -16.74 -1.09
CA PRO A 3 3.04 -15.37 -1.37
C PRO A 3 3.84 -14.81 -0.18
N GLN A 4 4.91 -14.06 -0.48
CA GLN A 4 5.68 -13.37 0.54
C GLN A 4 4.79 -12.34 1.23
N LYS A 5 4.89 -12.27 2.57
CA LYS A 5 4.12 -11.32 3.37
C LYS A 5 5.03 -10.38 4.15
N VAL A 6 4.52 -9.19 4.42
CA VAL A 6 5.16 -8.15 5.24
C VAL A 6 4.13 -7.53 6.18
N ARG A 7 4.59 -7.09 7.35
CA ARG A 7 3.76 -6.43 8.37
C ARG A 7 3.98 -4.94 8.36
N TRP A 8 2.89 -4.19 8.26
CA TRP A 8 2.87 -2.74 8.45
C TRP A 8 2.16 -2.40 9.74
N LYS A 9 2.75 -1.51 10.53
CA LYS A 9 2.16 -1.05 11.80
C LYS A 9 1.45 0.28 11.54
N GLY A 10 0.22 0.45 12.02
CA GLY A 10 -0.47 1.74 11.99
C GLY A 10 -0.15 2.61 13.20
N GLN A 11 -0.52 3.89 13.17
CA GLN A 11 -0.36 4.82 14.29
C GLN A 11 -1.07 4.31 15.57
N SER A 12 -2.20 3.64 15.41
CA SER A 12 -2.99 2.99 16.47
C SER A 12 -2.27 1.82 17.14
N GLY A 13 -1.17 1.34 16.56
CA GLY A 13 -0.45 0.15 16.98
C GLY A 13 -0.95 -1.16 16.37
N ARG A 14 -2.04 -1.12 15.59
CA ARG A 14 -2.51 -2.27 14.80
C ARG A 14 -1.46 -2.71 13.79
N ILE A 15 -1.42 -4.00 13.51
CA ILE A 15 -0.53 -4.59 12.49
C ILE A 15 -1.40 -5.15 11.37
N TYR A 16 -1.01 -4.83 10.15
CA TYR A 16 -1.68 -5.25 8.92
C TYR A 16 -0.71 -6.11 8.11
N ASP A 17 -1.13 -7.32 7.74
CA ASP A 17 -0.36 -8.22 6.89
C ASP A 17 -0.66 -7.95 5.42
N TYR A 18 0.37 -7.63 4.65
CA TYR A 18 0.29 -7.37 3.22
C TYR A 18 1.03 -8.44 2.43
N GLU A 19 0.52 -8.80 1.25
CA GLU A 19 1.25 -9.60 0.27
C GLU A 19 2.19 -8.71 -0.55
N VAL A 20 3.39 -9.19 -0.82
CA VAL A 20 4.44 -8.46 -1.53
C VAL A 20 4.44 -8.85 -3.01
N HIS A 21 4.30 -7.86 -3.89
CA HIS A 21 4.25 -8.02 -5.33
C HIS A 21 5.21 -7.03 -6.01
N PRO A 22 5.90 -7.37 -7.11
CA PRO A 22 6.65 -6.37 -7.88
C PRO A 22 5.70 -5.37 -8.55
N ILE A 23 6.14 -4.12 -8.75
CA ILE A 23 5.39 -3.16 -9.58
C ILE A 23 5.23 -3.74 -10.99
N GLY A 24 4.04 -3.59 -11.58
CA GLY A 24 3.65 -4.20 -12.85
C GLY A 24 2.92 -5.55 -12.71
N THR A 25 2.72 -6.03 -11.48
CA THR A 25 1.86 -7.19 -11.22
C THR A 25 0.41 -6.89 -11.57
N ALA A 26 -0.24 -7.83 -12.26
CA ALA A 26 -1.69 -7.79 -12.49
C ALA A 26 -2.44 -8.29 -11.25
N PHE A 27 -3.38 -7.48 -10.75
CA PHE A 27 -4.18 -7.80 -9.57
C PHE A 27 -5.57 -8.31 -9.95
N ASN A 28 -6.21 -9.04 -9.03
CA ASN A 28 -7.63 -9.39 -9.16
C ASN A 28 -8.52 -8.19 -8.80
N ALA A 29 -9.72 -8.13 -9.40
CA ALA A 29 -10.73 -7.12 -9.10
C ALA A 29 -11.33 -7.35 -7.69
N LYS A 30 -10.62 -6.86 -6.67
CA LYS A 30 -11.00 -6.98 -5.26
C LYS A 30 -10.78 -5.64 -4.53
N PRO A 31 -11.60 -5.32 -3.52
CA PRO A 31 -11.38 -4.17 -2.66
C PRO A 31 -10.18 -4.38 -1.74
N GLY A 32 -9.43 -3.32 -1.46
CA GLY A 32 -8.28 -3.42 -0.59
C GLY A 32 -7.48 -2.14 -0.40
N ASN A 33 -6.46 -2.27 0.43
CA ASN A 33 -5.42 -1.27 0.68
C ASN A 33 -4.15 -1.69 -0.05
N TYR A 34 -3.35 -0.70 -0.46
CA TYR A 34 -2.07 -0.95 -1.13
C TYR A 34 -1.02 0.09 -0.73
N ILE A 35 0.24 -0.33 -0.82
CA ILE A 35 1.41 0.50 -0.50
C ILE A 35 2.40 0.34 -1.64
N PHE A 36 2.75 1.44 -2.31
CA PHE A 36 3.99 1.45 -3.10
C PHE A 36 5.17 1.55 -2.14
N ALA A 37 6.06 0.57 -2.17
CA ALA A 37 7.13 0.42 -1.18
C ALA A 37 8.52 0.32 -1.83
N ALA A 38 9.47 0.96 -1.18
CA ALA A 38 10.90 0.87 -1.46
C ALA A 38 11.58 -0.05 -0.43
N LEU A 39 12.55 -0.85 -0.87
CA LEU A 39 13.43 -1.60 0.04
C LEU A 39 14.74 -0.82 0.21
N SER A 40 15.05 -0.37 1.42
CA SER A 40 16.24 0.44 1.71
C SER A 40 16.88 -0.03 3.01
N GLY A 41 18.14 -0.48 2.94
CA GLY A 41 18.86 -0.99 4.11
C GLY A 41 18.19 -2.21 4.77
N GLY A 42 17.55 -3.07 3.99
CA GLY A 42 16.81 -4.24 4.49
C GLY A 42 15.45 -3.92 5.11
N MET A 43 15.02 -2.65 5.10
CA MET A 43 13.73 -2.22 5.64
C MET A 43 12.83 -1.66 4.54
N TRP A 44 11.55 -1.97 4.62
CA TRP A 44 10.54 -1.42 3.73
C TRP A 44 10.17 0.01 4.16
N LYS A 45 10.06 0.90 3.18
CA LYS A 45 9.59 2.28 3.35
C LYS A 45 8.38 2.52 2.45
N ALA A 46 7.33 3.11 3.00
CA ALA A 46 6.14 3.46 2.24
C ALA A 46 6.40 4.74 1.43
N CYS A 47 6.23 4.66 0.11
CA CYS A 47 6.34 5.81 -0.78
C CYS A 47 4.96 6.44 -1.02
N TYR A 48 3.92 5.61 -1.12
CA TYR A 48 2.52 5.99 -1.23
C TYR A 48 1.63 4.90 -0.61
N ILE A 49 0.55 5.29 0.04
CA ILE A 49 -0.46 4.41 0.64
C ILE A 49 -1.82 4.82 0.11
N GLY A 50 -2.64 3.85 -0.29
CA GLY A 50 -3.96 4.11 -0.83
C GLY A 50 -4.97 3.00 -0.53
N GLN A 51 -6.23 3.27 -0.82
CA GLN A 51 -7.30 2.27 -0.85
C GLN A 51 -8.09 2.28 -2.16
N THR A 52 -8.80 1.20 -2.44
CA THR A 52 -9.67 1.07 -3.61
C THR A 52 -10.77 0.02 -3.41
N GLU A 53 -11.86 0.16 -4.17
CA GLU A 53 -12.88 -0.89 -4.34
C GLU A 53 -12.41 -1.98 -5.31
N ASN A 54 -11.45 -1.66 -6.18
CA ASN A 54 -10.93 -2.54 -7.22
C ASN A 54 -9.42 -2.35 -7.38
N LEU A 55 -8.63 -3.32 -6.92
CA LEU A 55 -7.17 -3.33 -7.05
C LEU A 55 -6.68 -3.49 -8.50
N HIS A 56 -7.41 -4.23 -9.35
CA HIS A 56 -7.07 -4.41 -10.76
C HIS A 56 -7.05 -3.05 -11.47
N ASP A 57 -8.18 -2.33 -11.43
CA ASP A 57 -8.33 -1.07 -12.16
C ASP A 57 -7.41 0.02 -11.58
N ARG A 58 -7.32 0.07 -10.25
CA ARG A 58 -6.54 1.11 -9.56
C ARG A 58 -5.04 0.99 -9.80
N LEU A 59 -4.50 -0.22 -9.91
CA LEU A 59 -3.06 -0.46 -10.03
C LEU A 59 -2.58 -0.64 -11.47
N ALA A 60 -3.49 -0.69 -12.45
CA ALA A 60 -3.13 -0.81 -13.86
C ALA A 60 -2.44 0.44 -14.43
N ASN A 61 -2.84 1.64 -14.00
CA ASN A 61 -2.26 2.91 -14.43
C ASN A 61 -2.36 3.97 -13.31
N HIS A 62 -1.67 3.72 -12.20
CA HIS A 62 -1.80 4.54 -11.00
C HIS A 62 -1.05 5.87 -11.10
N GLU A 63 -1.73 6.99 -10.89
CA GLU A 63 -1.20 8.35 -11.08
C GLU A 63 -0.04 8.70 -10.14
N LYS A 64 0.03 8.08 -8.96
CA LYS A 64 1.14 8.23 -8.00
C LYS A 64 2.31 7.28 -8.21
N GLU A 65 2.22 6.32 -9.13
CA GLU A 65 3.32 5.39 -9.39
C GLU A 65 4.60 6.11 -9.84
N PRO A 66 4.59 7.11 -10.74
CA PRO A 66 5.79 7.86 -11.09
C PRO A 66 6.43 8.56 -9.88
N CYS A 67 5.63 9.13 -8.98
CA CYS A 67 6.13 9.70 -7.73
C CYS A 67 6.78 8.62 -6.86
N ALA A 68 6.08 7.50 -6.64
CA ALA A 68 6.59 6.43 -5.79
C ALA A 68 7.90 5.85 -6.33
N LYS A 69 8.02 5.66 -7.65
CA LYS A 69 9.26 5.24 -8.34
C LYS A 69 10.41 6.23 -8.13
N ARG A 70 10.16 7.55 -8.15
CA ARG A 70 11.18 8.57 -7.83
C ARG A 70 11.73 8.44 -6.40
N TYR A 71 10.91 7.95 -5.46
CA TYR A 71 11.33 7.62 -4.10
C TYR A 71 11.84 6.17 -3.93
N GLY A 72 12.10 5.47 -5.05
CA GLY A 72 12.71 4.15 -5.04
C GLY A 72 11.74 2.99 -4.85
N ALA A 73 10.42 3.20 -5.02
CA ALA A 73 9.47 2.11 -4.94
C ALA A 73 9.73 1.08 -6.04
N THR A 74 9.79 -0.19 -5.64
CA THR A 74 9.98 -1.35 -6.53
C THR A 74 8.87 -2.38 -6.37
N HIS A 75 8.13 -2.32 -5.26
CA HIS A 75 7.08 -3.27 -4.91
C HIS A 75 5.76 -2.58 -4.61
N ILE A 76 4.68 -3.33 -4.80
CA ILE A 76 3.35 -3.06 -4.30
C ILE A 76 3.08 -4.07 -3.19
N HIS A 77 2.79 -3.58 -2.00
CA HIS A 77 2.23 -4.40 -0.94
C HIS A 77 0.72 -4.27 -1.03
N ALA A 78 -0.01 -5.39 -1.14
CA ALA A 78 -1.47 -5.39 -1.25
C ALA A 78 -2.14 -6.15 -0.08
N HIS A 79 -3.23 -5.59 0.42
CA HIS A 79 -4.07 -6.20 1.45
C HIS A 79 -5.54 -6.15 1.00
N VAL A 80 -6.15 -7.32 0.81
CA VAL A 80 -7.58 -7.41 0.45
C VAL A 80 -8.44 -7.23 1.70
N THR A 81 -9.25 -6.17 1.72
CA THR A 81 -10.02 -5.77 2.90
C THR A 81 -11.50 -6.12 2.71
N ARG A 82 -12.07 -6.93 3.61
CA ARG A 82 -13.48 -7.36 3.56
C ARG A 82 -14.44 -6.45 4.35
N GLY A 83 -13.93 -5.52 5.16
CA GLY A 83 -14.72 -4.67 6.06
C GLY A 83 -15.42 -3.46 5.40
N GLY A 84 -15.49 -3.41 4.06
CA GLY A 84 -16.05 -2.28 3.33
C GLY A 84 -15.13 -1.05 3.28
N GLU A 85 -15.62 0.04 2.68
CA GLU A 85 -14.83 1.25 2.44
C GLU A 85 -14.37 1.94 3.74
N ALA A 86 -15.24 2.00 4.76
CA ALA A 86 -14.90 2.61 6.04
C ALA A 86 -13.69 1.92 6.71
N ALA A 87 -13.62 0.59 6.66
CA ALA A 87 -12.47 -0.16 7.17
C ALA A 87 -11.19 0.15 6.37
N ARG A 88 -11.30 0.25 5.04
CA ARG A 88 -10.17 0.59 4.17
C ARG A 88 -9.64 2.00 4.43
N LYS A 89 -10.52 2.99 4.57
CA LYS A 89 -10.16 4.36 4.91
C LYS A 89 -9.50 4.44 6.28
N ALA A 90 -10.07 3.78 7.30
CA ALA A 90 -9.47 3.74 8.62
C ALA A 90 -8.05 3.14 8.61
N GLU A 91 -7.83 2.05 7.87
CA GLU A 91 -6.49 1.46 7.70
C GLU A 91 -5.52 2.37 6.93
N GLU A 92 -5.98 3.00 5.85
CA GLU A 92 -5.19 3.95 5.06
C GLU A 92 -4.74 5.14 5.92
N GLU A 93 -5.66 5.77 6.65
CA GLU A 93 -5.35 6.89 7.53
C GLU A 93 -4.36 6.49 8.63
N ASP A 94 -4.57 5.32 9.24
CA ASP A 94 -3.73 4.82 10.33
C ASP A 94 -2.28 4.60 9.88
N LEU A 95 -2.11 4.04 8.68
CA LEU A 95 -0.80 3.80 8.09
C LEU A 95 -0.14 5.11 7.61
N ILE A 96 -0.89 6.02 6.98
CA ILE A 96 -0.34 7.31 6.53
C ILE A 96 0.17 8.13 7.71
N ARG A 97 -0.60 8.21 8.81
CA ARG A 97 -0.22 9.02 9.98
C ARG A 97 1.08 8.54 10.64
N LEU A 98 1.35 7.22 10.64
CA LEU A 98 2.61 6.69 11.16
C LEU A 98 3.76 6.83 10.16
N HIS A 99 3.55 6.42 8.91
CA HIS A 99 4.65 6.25 7.95
C HIS A 99 4.99 7.51 7.16
N ARG A 100 4.08 8.51 7.14
CA ARG A 100 4.23 9.79 6.42
C ARG A 100 4.82 9.63 5.01
N PRO A 101 4.21 8.78 4.16
CA PRO A 101 4.72 8.52 2.81
C PRO A 101 4.81 9.83 1.99
N PRO A 102 5.93 10.07 1.29
CA PRO A 102 6.20 11.35 0.63
C PRO A 102 5.26 11.67 -0.53
N CYS A 103 4.62 10.67 -1.15
CA CYS A 103 3.72 10.87 -2.29
C CYS A 103 2.23 10.99 -1.90
N ASN A 104 1.86 10.79 -0.64
CA ASN A 104 0.53 11.12 -0.16
C ASN A 104 0.44 12.62 0.09
N ASP A 105 -0.65 13.25 -0.33
CA ASP A 105 -0.90 14.69 -0.08
C ASP A 105 -1.85 14.92 1.11
N GLN A 106 -2.60 13.90 1.49
CA GLN A 106 -3.51 13.91 2.64
C GLN A 106 -2.78 13.66 3.96
N LEU A 107 -3.34 14.20 5.06
CA LEU A 107 -2.92 13.93 6.44
C LEU A 107 -1.44 14.27 6.74
N LYS A 108 -0.86 15.23 6.01
CA LYS A 108 0.45 15.81 6.29
C LYS A 108 0.43 16.65 7.57
#